data_AF-A0A831JMW8-F1
#
_entry.id   AF-A0A831JMW8-F1
#
_cell.length_a   1.000
_cell.length_b   1.000
_cell.length_c   1.000
_cell.angle_alpha   90.00
_cell.angle_beta   90.00
_cell.angle_gamma   90.00
#
_symmetry.space_group_name_H-M   'P 1'
#
loop_
_entity.id
_entity.type
_entity.pdbx_description
1 polymer ?
#
loop_
_entity_poly.entity_id
_entity_poly.type
_entity_poly.pdbx_seq_one_letter_code
_entity_poly.pdbx_strand_id
1 'polypeptide(L)'
;MQRKMKFALFGNTYQEHKSAHVTHLLEILRRKEAHICIHREFYEFLRLHTNADLTNLEIFNGHDFTADMALSVGGDGTFLKTASLVGNKEIPILGINTG
;
A
#
# COMPACT_ATOMS: atom_id res chain seq x y z
N MET A 1 18.38 -18.95 -3.82
CA MET A 1 17.30 -18.33 -3.03
C MET A 1 16.43 -17.51 -3.96
N GLN A 2 15.11 -17.65 -3.90
CA GLN A 2 14.17 -16.87 -4.72
C GLN A 2 14.08 -15.45 -4.16
N ARG A 3 14.14 -14.43 -5.01
CA ARG A 3 14.02 -13.02 -4.58
C ARG A 3 12.60 -12.77 -4.04
N LYS A 4 12.49 -12.23 -2.83
CA LYS A 4 11.21 -11.78 -2.26
C LYS A 4 10.77 -10.49 -2.96
N MET A 5 9.53 -10.43 -3.44
CA MET A 5 9.00 -9.22 -4.06
C MET A 5 8.73 -8.12 -3.03
N LYS A 6 8.98 -6.87 -3.40
CA LYS A 6 8.65 -5.69 -2.59
C LYS A 6 7.44 -4.96 -3.16
N PHE A 7 6.46 -4.68 -2.30
CA PHE A 7 5.24 -3.94 -2.67
C PHE A 7 5.21 -2.58 -2.00
N ALA A 8 4.88 -1.54 -2.77
CA ALA A 8 4.57 -0.21 -2.27
C ALA A 8 3.06 -0.04 -2.12
N LEU A 9 2.59 0.20 -0.89
CA LEU A 9 1.17 0.37 -0.57
C LEU A 9 0.78 1.86 -0.52
N PHE A 10 -0.29 2.15 -1.23
CA PHE A 10 -0.97 3.45 -1.24
C PHE A 10 -2.45 3.21 -0.96
N GLY A 11 -3.09 4.18 -0.30
CA GLY A 11 -4.53 4.07 -0.06
C GLY A 11 -5.17 5.38 0.33
N ASN A 12 -6.49 5.37 0.34
CA ASN A 12 -7.31 6.52 0.70
C ASN A 12 -7.43 6.68 2.23
N THR A 13 -7.66 7.91 2.70
CA THR A 13 -7.74 8.28 4.13
C THR A 13 -9.15 8.68 4.61
N TYR A 14 -10.19 8.35 3.84
CA TYR A 14 -11.53 8.94 4.04
C TYR A 14 -12.62 7.98 4.53
N GLN A 15 -12.43 6.65 4.52
CA GLN A 15 -13.50 5.71 4.87
C GLN A 15 -13.04 4.58 5.78
N GLU A 16 -13.35 4.72 7.08
CA GLU A 16 -13.02 3.76 8.14
C GLU A 16 -13.62 2.37 7.90
N HIS A 17 -14.83 2.29 7.33
CA HIS A 17 -15.54 1.03 7.05
C HIS A 17 -14.87 0.16 5.97
N LYS A 18 -13.95 0.70 5.17
CA LYS A 18 -13.21 -0.02 4.12
C LYS A 18 -11.86 -0.58 4.58
N SER A 19 -11.49 -0.32 5.83
CA SER A 19 -10.21 -0.74 6.43
C SER A 19 -10.02 -2.25 6.52
N ALA A 20 -11.11 -3.03 6.61
CA ALA A 20 -11.04 -4.49 6.67
C ALA A 20 -10.31 -5.12 5.46
N HIS A 21 -10.46 -4.53 4.28
CA HIS A 21 -9.77 -4.99 3.07
C HIS A 21 -8.25 -4.82 3.15
N VAL A 22 -7.78 -3.77 3.84
CA VAL A 22 -6.35 -3.49 3.99
C VAL A 22 -5.70 -4.46 4.97
N THR A 23 -6.35 -4.76 6.09
CA THR A 23 -5.88 -5.78 7.03
C THR A 23 -5.70 -7.13 6.32
N HIS A 24 -6.71 -7.55 5.55
CA HIS A 24 -6.64 -8.81 4.81
C HIS A 24 -5.53 -8.80 3.73
N LEU A 25 -5.34 -7.68 3.04
CA LEU A 25 -4.26 -7.52 2.06
C LEU A 25 -2.88 -7.68 2.73
N LEU A 26 -2.65 -7.03 3.87
CA LEU A 26 -1.40 -7.13 4.62
C LEU A 26 -1.14 -8.59 5.06
N GLU A 27 -2.15 -9.32 5.51
CA GLU A 27 -2.04 -10.74 5.87
C GLU A 27 -1.65 -11.61 4.67
N ILE A 28 -2.26 -11.38 3.50
CA ILE A 28 -1.91 -12.11 2.26
C ILE A 28 -0.45 -11.86 1.89
N LEU A 29 -0.02 -10.59 1.88
CA LEU A 29 1.35 -10.23 1.51
C LEU A 29 2.38 -10.83 2.48
N ARG A 30 2.09 -10.81 3.78
CA ARG A 30 2.93 -11.45 4.80
C ARG A 30 3.02 -12.97 4.63
N ARG A 31 1.91 -13.65 4.38
CA ARG A 31 1.87 -15.09 4.08
C ARG A 31 2.66 -15.47 2.83
N LYS A 32 2.83 -14.54 1.89
CA LYS A 32 3.66 -14.70 0.70
C LYS A 32 5.11 -14.26 0.92
N GLU A 33 5.47 -13.95 2.17
CA GLU A 33 6.78 -13.47 2.57
C GLU A 33 7.26 -12.25 1.78
N ALA A 34 6.33 -11.38 1.38
CA ALA A 34 6.65 -10.17 0.63
C ALA A 34 7.26 -9.08 1.53
N HIS A 35 8.14 -8.28 0.96
CA HIS A 35 8.56 -7.02 1.58
C HIS A 35 7.49 -5.96 1.33
N ILE A 36 7.19 -5.16 2.35
CA ILE A 36 6.09 -4.20 2.28
C ILE A 36 6.62 -2.84 2.71
N CYS A 37 6.50 -1.86 1.83
CA CYS A 37 6.61 -0.46 2.18
C CYS A 37 5.27 0.25 2.00
N ILE A 38 4.99 1.25 2.81
CA ILE A 38 3.69 1.93 2.87
C ILE A 38 3.87 3.45 2.93
N HIS A 39 3.04 4.16 2.16
CA HIS A 39 3.06 5.62 2.14
C HIS A 39 2.63 6.17 3.50
N ARG A 40 3.36 7.15 4.04
CA ARG A 40 3.16 7.69 5.39
C ARG A 40 1.72 8.07 5.70
N GLU A 41 1.06 8.83 4.82
CA GLU A 41 -0.32 9.26 5.05
C GLU A 41 -1.26 8.06 5.22
N PHE A 42 -1.03 6.98 4.47
CA PHE A 42 -1.85 5.79 4.54
C PHE A 42 -1.53 4.98 5.81
N TYR A 43 -0.25 4.88 6.20
CA TYR A 43 0.15 4.28 7.46
C TYR A 43 -0.51 4.97 8.67
N GLU A 44 -0.44 6.29 8.76
CA GLU A 44 -1.02 7.03 9.88
C GLU A 44 -2.55 6.89 9.91
N PHE A 45 -3.20 6.89 8.74
CA PHE A 45 -4.63 6.61 8.67
C PHE A 45 -4.97 5.22 9.24
N LEU A 46 -4.25 4.17 8.83
CA LEU A 46 -4.49 2.82 9.35
C LEU A 46 -4.23 2.73 10.85
N ARG A 47 -3.16 3.38 11.33
CA ARG A 47 -2.77 3.39 12.74
C ARG A 47 -3.83 4.04 13.64
N LEU A 48 -4.48 5.10 13.15
CA LEU A 48 -5.45 5.88 13.94
C LEU A 48 -6.88 5.31 13.88
N HIS A 49 -7.26 4.68 12.77
CA HIS A 49 -8.67 4.34 12.51
C HIS A 49 -8.92 2.83 12.39
N THR A 50 -7.89 1.99 12.55
CA THR A 50 -8.00 0.54 12.31
C THR A 50 -7.18 -0.26 13.31
N ASN A 51 -7.52 -1.54 13.48
CA ASN A 51 -6.73 -2.50 14.26
C ASN A 51 -5.81 -3.34 13.35
N ALA A 52 -5.42 -2.82 12.18
CA ALA A 52 -4.52 -3.53 11.29
C ALA A 52 -3.17 -3.76 11.98
N ASP A 53 -2.60 -4.96 11.84
CA ASP A 53 -1.22 -5.21 12.25
C ASP A 53 -0.28 -4.43 11.30
N LEU A 54 0.39 -3.42 11.83
CA LEU A 54 1.34 -2.56 11.10
C LEU A 54 2.82 -2.90 11.39
N THR A 55 3.09 -4.06 12.00
CA THR A 55 4.46 -4.48 12.28
C THR A 55 5.23 -4.77 10.99
N ASN A 56 6.55 -4.51 11.03
CA ASN A 56 7.49 -4.80 9.94
C ASN A 56 7.15 -4.13 8.59
N LEU A 57 6.52 -2.95 8.63
CA LEU A 57 6.29 -2.13 7.44
C LEU A 57 7.36 -1.04 7.32
N GLU A 58 7.93 -0.88 6.13
CA GLU A 58 8.82 0.24 5.82
C GLU A 58 7.99 1.47 5.44
N ILE A 59 8.11 2.56 6.19
CA ILE A 59 7.33 3.78 5.94
C ILE A 59 8.12 4.69 5.01
N PHE A 60 7.49 5.18 3.94
CA PHE A 60 8.11 6.13 3.01
C PHE A 60 7.28 7.39 2.80
N ASN A 61 7.93 8.42 2.25
CA ASN A 61 7.32 9.70 1.88
C ASN A 61 7.53 10.00 0.39
N GLY A 62 6.52 10.55 -0.27
CA GLY A 62 6.65 10.99 -1.67
C GLY A 62 7.17 9.88 -2.58
N HIS A 63 8.30 10.14 -3.25
CA HIS A 63 8.93 9.21 -4.20
C HIS A 63 10.05 8.35 -3.58
N ASP A 64 10.31 8.45 -2.27
CA ASP A 64 11.45 7.82 -1.61
C ASP A 64 11.19 6.34 -1.27
N PHE A 65 10.97 5.53 -2.31
CA PHE A 65 10.78 4.10 -2.15
C PHE A 65 11.29 3.32 -3.37
N THR A 66 11.56 2.05 -3.13
CA THR A 66 11.78 1.03 -4.16
C THR A 66 10.73 -0.05 -3.97
N ALA A 67 10.22 -0.60 -5.08
CA ALA A 67 9.29 -1.71 -5.07
C ALA A 67 9.33 -2.40 -6.43
N ASP A 68 8.86 -3.63 -6.49
CA ASP A 68 8.61 -4.35 -7.74
C ASP A 68 7.22 -4.04 -8.29
N MET A 69 6.30 -3.61 -7.42
CA MET A 69 4.91 -3.33 -7.77
C MET A 69 4.28 -2.36 -6.77
N ALA A 70 3.42 -1.48 -7.27
CA ALA A 70 2.60 -0.60 -6.44
C ALA A 70 1.17 -1.15 -6.33
N LEU A 71 0.61 -1.07 -5.12
CA LEU A 71 -0.78 -1.42 -4.82
C LEU A 71 -1.52 -0.15 -4.40
N SER A 72 -2.58 0.18 -5.12
CA SER A 72 -3.44 1.34 -4.84
C SER A 72 -4.79 0.87 -4.33
N VAL A 73 -5.10 1.15 -3.06
CA VAL A 73 -6.34 0.70 -2.39
C VAL A 73 -7.27 1.89 -2.18
N GLY A 74 -8.34 1.99 -2.98
CA GLY A 74 -9.22 3.16 -2.96
C GLY A 74 -10.09 3.27 -4.20
N GLY A 75 -10.28 4.49 -4.70
CA GLY A 75 -10.96 4.75 -5.98
C GLY A 75 -10.02 5.40 -7.00
N ASP A 76 -10.58 5.96 -8.07
CA ASP A 76 -9.81 6.55 -9.18
C ASP A 76 -8.87 7.66 -8.72
N GLY A 77 -9.31 8.53 -7.80
CA GLY A 77 -8.46 9.58 -7.22
C GLY A 77 -7.23 9.03 -6.50
N THR A 78 -7.39 7.90 -5.79
CA THR A 78 -6.29 7.19 -5.15
C THR A 78 -5.35 6.58 -6.20
N PHE A 79 -5.91 5.97 -7.25
CA PHE A 79 -5.13 5.39 -8.33
C PHE A 79 -4.29 6.44 -9.07
N LEU A 80 -4.89 7.58 -9.43
CA LEU A 80 -4.18 8.69 -10.08
C LEU A 80 -3.09 9.28 -9.18
N LYS A 81 -3.35 9.44 -7.87
CA LYS A 81 -2.32 9.87 -6.89
C LYS A 81 -1.17 8.86 -6.82
N THR A 82 -1.47 7.57 -6.77
CA THR A 82 -0.46 6.50 -6.83
C THR A 82 0.35 6.59 -8.13
N ALA A 83 -0.30 6.72 -9.28
CA ALA A 83 0.37 6.85 -10.57
C ALA A 83 1.32 8.06 -10.63
N SER A 84 0.92 9.20 -10.05
CA SER A 84 1.79 10.38 -9.94
C SER A 84 3.06 10.12 -9.10
N LEU A 85 2.99 9.30 -8.05
CA LEU A 85 4.13 8.99 -7.18
C LEU A 85 5.01 7.87 -7.73
N VAL A 86 4.43 6.96 -8.52
CA VAL A 86 5.09 5.79 -9.11
C VAL A 86 5.69 6.08 -10.48
N GLY A 87 5.18 7.10 -11.21
CA GLY A 87 5.42 7.26 -12.65
C GLY A 87 6.88 7.23 -13.11
N ASN A 88 7.83 7.69 -12.29
CA ASN A 88 9.25 7.67 -12.62
C ASN A 88 9.99 6.36 -12.27
N LYS A 89 9.28 5.35 -11.76
CA LYS A 89 9.85 4.07 -11.30
C LYS A 89 9.65 2.92 -12.29
N GLU A 90 8.79 3.10 -13.30
CA GLU A 90 8.51 2.09 -14.33
C GLU A 90 8.05 0.72 -13.78
N ILE A 91 7.35 0.73 -12.65
CA ILE A 91 6.79 -0.48 -12.02
C ILE A 91 5.27 -0.57 -12.23
N PRO A 92 4.70 -1.78 -12.32
CA PRO A 92 3.27 -1.97 -12.47
C PRO A 92 2.49 -1.43 -11.26
N ILE A 93 1.28 -0.95 -11.52
CA ILE A 93 0.31 -0.51 -10.50
C ILE A 93 -0.91 -1.43 -10.58
N LEU A 94 -1.31 -2.03 -9.46
CA LEU A 94 -2.59 -2.71 -9.32
C LEU A 94 -3.53 -1.87 -8.47
N GLY A 95 -4.65 -1.48 -9.06
CA GLY A 95 -5.75 -0.81 -8.36
C GLY A 95 -6.71 -1.83 -7.75
N ILE A 96 -6.96 -1.71 -6.45
CA ILE A 96 -8.00 -2.42 -5.72
C ILE A 96 -9.10 -1.40 -5.44
N ASN A 97 -10.14 -1.44 -6.26
CA ASN A 97 -11.29 -0.57 -6.07
C ASN A 97 -12.11 -1.03 -4.86
N THR A 98 -12.28 -0.15 -3.88
CA THR A 98 -13.01 -0.46 -2.64
C THR A 98 -14.41 0.15 -2.58
N GLY A 99 -14.94 0.66 -3.71
CA GLY A 99 -16.32 1.13 -3.90
C GLY A 99 -16.64 2.43 -3.19
#